data_AF-A0A940N092-F1
#
_entry.id   AF-A0A940N092-F1
#
_cell.length_a   1.000
_cell.length_b   1.000
_cell.length_c   1.000
_cell.angle_alpha   90.00
_cell.angle_beta   90.00
_cell.angle_gamma   90.00
#
_symmetry.space_group_name_H-M   'P 1'
#
loop_
_entity.id
_entity.type
_entity.pdbx_description
1 polymer ?
#
loop_
_entity_poly.entity_id
_entity_poly.type
_entity_poly.pdbx_seq_one_letter_code
_entity_poly.pdbx_strand_id
1 'polypeptide(L)' 'MSEETGETSPMAGAIAAAQAAFAADELIRDQPAGTPGRRERMARIIHEIADAWEVERVDLTMALTQASVRKN' A
#
# COMPACT_ATOMS: atom_id res chain seq x y z
N MET A 1 26.71 -2.04 -22.67
CA MET A 1 25.36 -1.61 -22.30
C MET A 1 24.69 -2.85 -21.75
N SER A 2 24.67 -3.00 -20.43
CA SER A 2 23.99 -4.12 -19.80
C SER A 2 22.60 -3.64 -19.44
N GLU A 3 21.61 -4.36 -19.93
CA GLU A 3 20.19 -4.09 -19.78
C GLU A 3 19.85 -3.91 -18.30
N GLU A 4 19.48 -2.67 -17.95
CA GLU A 4 18.86 -2.33 -16.67
C GLU A 4 17.45 -2.92 -16.71
N THR A 5 17.31 -4.20 -16.34
CA THR A 5 16.00 -4.74 -16.01
C THR A 5 15.50 -3.93 -14.83
N GLY A 6 14.60 -2.97 -15.10
CA GLY A 6 13.89 -2.20 -14.11
C GLY A 6 12.97 -3.09 -13.28
N GLU A 7 13.55 -4.03 -12.55
CA GLU A 7 12.88 -4.81 -11.51
C GLU A 7 12.43 -3.82 -10.46
N THR A 8 11.20 -3.40 -10.64
CA THR A 8 10.47 -2.64 -9.64
C THR A 8 10.52 -3.53 -8.40
N SER A 9 11.25 -3.10 -7.37
CA SER A 9 11.43 -3.86 -6.14
C SER A 9 10.08 -4.44 -5.68
N PRO A 10 10.01 -5.68 -5.16
CA PRO A 10 8.76 -6.26 -4.65
C PRO A 10 8.00 -5.29 -3.71
N MET A 11 8.75 -4.54 -2.91
CA MET A 11 8.22 -3.47 -2.06
C MET A 11 7.60 -2.32 -2.86
N ALA A 12 8.24 -1.86 -3.93
CA ALA A 12 7.70 -0.81 -4.79
C ALA A 12 6.43 -1.25 -5.52
N GLY A 13 6.38 -2.52 -5.95
CA GLY A 13 5.17 -3.13 -6.50
C GLY A 13 4.03 -3.23 -5.48
N ALA A 14 4.33 -3.70 -4.26
CA ALA A 14 3.37 -3.78 -3.17
C ALA A 14 2.82 -2.39 -2.76
N ILE A 15 3.66 -1.36 -2.70
CA ILE A 15 3.23 0.02 -2.42
C ILE A 15 2.26 0.51 -3.51
N ALA A 16 2.61 0.33 -4.78
CA ALA A 16 1.78 0.75 -5.91
C ALA A 16 0.43 0.00 -5.92
N ALA A 17 0.45 -1.31 -5.68
CA ALA A 17 -0.76 -2.12 -5.56
C ALA A 17 -1.65 -1.66 -4.40
N ALA A 18 -1.08 -1.37 -3.22
CA ALA A 18 -1.83 -0.92 -2.06
C ALA A 18 -2.45 0.46 -2.29
N GLN A 19 -1.71 1.38 -2.90
CA GLN A 19 -2.23 2.70 -3.27
C GLN A 19 -3.37 2.60 -4.29
N ALA A 20 -3.24 1.74 -5.30
CA ALA A 20 -4.29 1.50 -6.28
C ALA A 20 -5.55 0.90 -5.62
N ALA A 21 -5.37 -0.09 -4.73
CA ALA A 21 -6.48 -0.69 -3.99
C ALA A 21 -7.19 0.31 -3.08
N PHE A 22 -6.45 1.18 -2.37
CA PHE A 22 -7.05 2.25 -1.58
C PHE A 22 -7.83 3.27 -2.41
N ALA A 23 -7.34 3.59 -3.63
CA ALA A 23 -8.02 4.50 -4.54
C ALA A 23 -9.26 3.87 -5.19
N ALA A 24 -9.29 2.55 -5.34
CA ALA A 24 -10.43 1.81 -5.89
C ALA A 24 -11.51 1.51 -4.84
N ASP A 25 -11.17 1.43 -3.55
CA ASP A 25 -12.10 1.07 -2.48
C ASP A 25 -12.95 2.28 -2.01
N GLU A 26 -14.24 2.24 -2.32
CA GLU A 26 -15.21 3.31 -1.98
C GLU A 26 -15.34 3.51 -0.47
N LEU A 27 -15.24 2.45 0.35
CA LEU A 27 -15.32 2.56 1.81
C LEU A 27 -14.14 3.34 2.38
N ILE A 28 -12.97 3.27 1.76
CA ILE A 28 -11.78 4.04 2.16
C ILE A 28 -11.90 5.50 1.72
N ARG A 29 -12.50 5.73 0.54
CA ARG A 29 -12.69 7.07 -0.04
C ARG A 29 -13.77 7.88 0.67
N ASP A 30 -14.92 7.25 0.95
CA ASP A 30 -16.10 7.93 1.47
C ASP A 30 -16.05 8.10 2.99
N GLN A 31 -15.22 7.32 3.69
CA GLN A 31 -15.06 7.47 5.13
C GLN A 31 -13.98 8.50 5.51
N PRO A 32 -14.23 9.33 6.53
CA PRO A 32 -13.22 10.20 7.11
C PRO A 32 -11.97 9.43 7.53
N ALA A 33 -10.81 10.08 7.44
CA ALA A 33 -9.59 9.50 7.97
C ALA A 33 -9.75 9.21 9.47
N GLY A 34 -9.38 8.01 9.90
CA GLY A 34 -9.41 7.63 11.30
C GLY A 34 -10.68 6.93 11.79
N THR A 35 -11.70 6.72 10.95
CA THR A 35 -12.82 5.84 11.34
C THR A 35 -12.34 4.40 11.50
N PRO A 36 -12.92 3.62 12.45
CA PRO A 36 -12.56 2.21 12.64
C PRO A 36 -12.73 1.40 11.35
N GLY A 37 -13.86 1.56 10.65
CA GLY A 37 -14.15 0.83 9.41
C GLY A 37 -13.13 1.10 8.30
N ARG A 38 -12.68 2.35 8.14
CA ARG A 38 -11.62 2.68 7.17
C ARG A 38 -10.29 2.04 7.56
N ARG A 39 -9.91 2.08 8.84
CA ARG A 39 -8.66 1.48 9.32
C ARG A 39 -8.64 -0.03 9.13
N GLU A 40 -9.73 -0.71 9.49
CA GLU A 40 -9.88 -2.15 9.31
C GLU A 40 -9.80 -2.55 7.84
N ARG A 41 -10.46 -1.78 6.96
CA ARG A 41 -10.43 -2.02 5.51
C ARG A 41 -9.01 -1.84 4.94
N MET A 42 -8.35 -0.75 5.30
CA MET A 42 -6.95 -0.51 4.90
C MET A 42 -6.03 -1.61 5.41
N ALA A 43 -6.17 -2.02 6.67
CA ALA A 43 -5.34 -3.09 7.25
C ALA A 43 -5.51 -4.43 6.53
N ARG A 44 -6.75 -4.76 6.13
CA ARG A 44 -7.02 -5.97 5.33
C ARG A 44 -6.34 -5.92 3.97
N ILE A 45 -6.46 -4.80 3.25
CA ILE A 45 -5.81 -4.61 1.95
C ILE A 45 -4.29 -4.72 2.07
N ILE A 46 -3.68 -4.08 3.08
CA ILE A 46 -2.24 -4.16 3.32
C ILE A 46 -1.82 -5.61 3.59
N HIS A 47 -2.60 -6.36 4.36
CA HIS A 47 -2.31 -7.77 4.64
C HIS A 47 -2.37 -8.63 3.37
N GLU A 48 -3.44 -8.50 2.57
CA GLU A 48 -3.60 -9.25 1.32
C GLU A 48 -2.48 -8.95 0.32
N ILE A 49 -2.03 -7.70 0.24
CA ILE A 49 -0.98 -7.29 -0.68
C ILE A 49 0.40 -7.69 -0.18
N ALA A 50 0.64 -7.61 1.13
CA ALA A 50 1.87 -8.11 1.74
C ALA A 50 2.07 -9.60 1.44
N ASP A 51 1.01 -10.39 1.59
CA ASP A 51 1.00 -11.83 1.29
C ASP A 51 1.22 -12.10 -0.20
N ALA A 52 0.48 -11.41 -1.08
CA ALA A 52 0.57 -11.62 -2.53
C ALA A 52 1.93 -11.23 -3.15
N TRP A 53 2.64 -10.27 -2.53
CA TRP A 53 3.94 -9.79 -2.98
C TRP A 53 5.11 -10.35 -2.17
N GLU A 54 4.84 -11.26 -1.22
CA GLU A 54 5.83 -11.87 -0.33
C GLU A 54 6.70 -10.82 0.40
N VAL A 55 6.07 -9.74 0.88
CA VAL A 55 6.74 -8.67 1.63
C VAL A 55 6.26 -8.61 3.08
N GLU A 56 7.12 -8.13 3.97
CA GLU A 56 6.75 -7.91 5.37
C GLU A 56 5.67 -6.84 5.51
N ARG A 57 4.55 -7.21 6.14
CA ARG A 57 3.40 -6.31 6.38
C ARG A 57 3.81 -5.03 7.12
N VAL A 58 4.71 -5.16 8.10
CA VAL A 58 5.20 -4.03 8.89
C VAL A 58 5.94 -3.04 8.01
N ASP A 59 6.84 -3.53 7.15
CA ASP A 59 7.63 -2.71 6.25
C ASP A 59 6.75 -2.01 5.20
N LEU A 60 5.75 -2.72 4.64
CA LEU A 60 4.78 -2.14 3.72
C LEU A 60 3.96 -1.03 4.38
N THR A 61 3.52 -1.25 5.63
CA THR A 61 2.78 -0.24 6.41
C THR A 61 3.63 1.01 6.66
N MET A 62 4.91 0.84 7.03
CA MET A 62 5.85 1.94 7.23
C MET A 62 6.09 2.72 5.95
N ALA A 63 6.31 2.02 4.82
CA ALA A 63 6.52 2.64 3.52
C ALA A 63 5.30 3.45 3.06
N LEU A 64 4.09 2.91 3.22
CA LEU A 64 2.84 3.60 2.92
C LEU A 64 2.65 4.86 3.79
N THR A 65 3.01 4.77 5.08
CA THR A 65 2.94 5.91 6.00
C THR A 65 3.90 7.01 5.58
N GLN A 66 5.16 6.67 5.26
CA GLN A 66 6.15 7.63 4.77
C GLN A 66 5.73 8.29 3.44
N ALA A 67 5.19 7.50 2.52
CA ALA A 67 4.68 8.00 1.24
C ALA A 67 3.51 8.97 1.41
N SER A 68 2.63 8.74 2.40
CA SER A 68 1.51 9.64 2.69
C SER A 68 1.96 10.97 3.31
N VAL A 69 2.98 10.95 4.17
CA VAL A 69 3.49 12.16 4.85
C VAL A 69 4.25 13.08 3.90
N ARG A 70 5.01 12.52 2.94
CA ARG A 70 5.83 13.31 2.00
C ARG A 70 5.00 14.11 0.98
N LYS A 71 3.70 13.81 0.85
CA LYS A 71 2.79 14.44 -0.12
C LYS A 71 2.04 15.65 0.45
N ASN A 72 2.22 15.95 1.74
CA ASN A 72 1.55 17.01 2.50
C ASN A 72 2.54 18.09 2.93
#